data_AF-A0A6I9YIS2-F1
#
_entry.id   AF-A0A6I9YIS2-F1
#
_cell.length_a   1.000
_cell.length_b   1.000
_cell.length_c   1.000
_cell.angle_alpha   90.00
_cell.angle_beta   90.00
_cell.angle_gamma   90.00
#
_symmetry.space_group_name_H-M   'P 1'
#
loop_
_entity.id
_entity.type
_entity.pdbx_description
1 polymer ?
#
loop_
_entity_poly.entity_id
_entity_poly.type
_entity_poly.pdbx_seq_one_letter_code
_entity_poly.pdbx_strand_id
1 'polypeptide(L)'
;MLLFPVTEKYEKFRMKEEETIKAKGQEVKSGVYFMKQTISNACGTIGLIHAIANNRDKIDFGKPFGLSQRLGRSVATFYLPTEKYLQGTENDSSLKKFLDESVAMN
;
A
#
# COMPACT_ATOMS: atom_id res chain seq x y z
N MET A 1 -2.04 -3.95 11.80
CA MET A 1 -1.37 -2.64 11.62
C MET A 1 -0.60 -2.31 12.88
N LEU A 2 0.56 -1.65 12.78
CA LEU A 2 1.33 -1.17 13.91
C LEU A 2 1.49 0.36 13.76
N LEU A 3 0.97 1.12 14.72
CA LEU A 3 1.22 2.56 14.81
C LEU A 3 2.41 2.78 15.74
N PHE A 4 3.44 3.46 15.27
CA PHE A 4 4.64 3.73 16.04
C PHE A 4 5.24 5.10 15.66
N PRO A 5 5.94 5.76 16.60
CA PRO A 5 6.50 7.09 16.35
C PRO A 5 7.71 7.03 15.40
N VAL A 6 7.70 7.91 14.40
CA VAL A 6 8.84 8.12 13.49
C VAL A 6 9.80 9.10 14.16
N THR A 7 10.86 8.58 14.77
CA THR A 7 11.92 9.37 15.42
C THR A 7 13.17 9.42 14.55
N GLU A 8 14.10 10.35 14.82
CA GLU A 8 15.39 10.41 14.10
C GLU A 8 16.19 9.10 14.23
N LYS A 9 16.15 8.47 15.41
CA LYS A 9 16.81 7.18 15.64
C LYS A 9 16.23 6.10 14.73
N TYR A 10 14.91 6.07 14.58
CA TYR A 10 14.21 5.15 13.68
C TYR A 10 14.54 5.43 12.22
N GLU A 11 14.55 6.70 11.80
CA GLU A 11 14.89 7.08 10.42
C GLU A 11 16.30 6.65 10.01
N LYS A 12 17.29 6.85 10.89
CA LYS A 12 18.67 6.37 10.66
C LYS A 12 18.73 4.85 10.53
N PHE A 13 17.96 4.12 11.35
CA PHE A 13 17.87 2.67 11.26
C PHE A 13 17.22 2.23 9.94
N ARG A 14 16.09 2.84 9.55
CA ARG A 14 15.36 2.55 8.30
C ARG A 14 16.25 2.74 7.08
N MET A 15 17.00 3.84 7.01
CA MET A 15 17.93 4.10 5.89
C MET A 15 19.02 3.04 5.79
N LYS A 16 19.63 2.66 6.92
CA LYS A 16 20.66 1.62 6.96
C LYS A 16 20.12 0.24 6.54
N GLU A 17 18.89 -0.08 6.93
CA GLU A 17 18.22 -1.31 6.52
C GLU A 17 17.95 -1.31 5.01
N GLU A 18 17.45 -0.20 4.46
CA GLU A 18 17.21 -0.04 3.02
C GLU A 18 18.49 -0.19 2.21
N GLU A 19 19.60 0.44 2.63
CA GLU A 19 20.91 0.28 2.00
C GLU A 19 21.40 -1.18 2.04
N THR A 20 21.21 -1.85 3.18
CA THR A 20 21.60 -3.25 3.36
C THR A 20 20.82 -4.17 2.41
N ILE A 21 19.50 -3.96 2.29
CA ILE A 21 18.64 -4.71 1.38
C ILE A 21 19.01 -4.44 -0.08
N LYS A 22 19.31 -3.19 -0.45
CA LYS A 22 19.76 -2.86 -1.81
C LYS A 22 21.09 -3.53 -2.17
N ALA A 23 22.02 -3.60 -1.22
CA ALA A 23 23.35 -4.18 -1.45
C ALA A 23 23.34 -5.71 -1.46
N LYS A 24 22.57 -6.34 -0.56
CA LYS A 24 22.57 -7.80 -0.37
C LYS A 24 21.41 -8.52 -1.05
N GLY A 25 20.39 -7.78 -1.48
CA GLY A 25 19.10 -8.34 -1.88
C GLY A 25 18.28 -8.83 -0.69
N GLN A 26 17.04 -9.19 -0.99
CA GLN A 26 16.15 -9.92 -0.10
C GLN A 26 15.22 -10.78 -0.95
N GLU A 27 14.77 -11.92 -0.42
CA GLU A 27 13.72 -12.70 -1.06
C GLU A 27 12.35 -12.10 -0.75
N VAL A 28 11.58 -11.80 -1.79
CA VAL A 28 10.19 -11.37 -1.68
C VAL A 28 9.31 -12.39 -2.38
N LYS A 29 8.35 -12.97 -1.66
CA LYS A 29 7.43 -13.95 -2.23
C LYS A 29 6.64 -13.32 -3.39
N SER A 30 6.52 -14.05 -4.50
CA SER A 30 5.66 -13.66 -5.62
C SER A 30 4.21 -13.48 -5.16
N GLY A 31 3.55 -12.42 -5.62
CA GLY A 31 2.15 -12.14 -5.31
C GLY A 31 1.93 -11.28 -4.06
N VAL A 32 2.99 -10.83 -3.38
CA VAL A 32 2.88 -9.75 -2.37
C VAL A 32 2.47 -8.46 -3.07
N TYR A 33 1.38 -7.85 -2.60
CA TYR A 33 0.98 -6.51 -3.03
C TYR A 33 1.69 -5.46 -2.17
N PHE A 34 2.40 -4.55 -2.84
CA PHE A 34 3.10 -3.44 -2.21
C PHE A 34 2.90 -2.14 -3.00
N MET A 35 2.86 -1.02 -2.29
CA MET A 35 2.82 0.33 -2.87
C MET A 35 3.55 1.31 -1.95
N LYS A 36 4.22 2.30 -2.55
CA LYS A 36 4.89 3.38 -1.82
C LYS A 36 3.88 4.44 -1.38
N GLN A 37 4.08 5.00 -0.19
CA GLN A 37 3.36 6.19 0.24
C GLN A 37 4.00 7.43 -0.37
N THR A 38 3.26 8.15 -1.21
CA THR A 38 3.67 9.44 -1.79
C THR A 38 2.83 10.61 -1.30
N ILE A 39 1.71 10.33 -0.60
CA ILE A 39 0.80 11.33 -0.05
C ILE A 39 1.01 11.41 1.47
N SER A 40 1.28 12.61 1.97
CA SER A 40 1.43 12.85 3.41
C SER A 40 0.15 12.47 4.17
N ASN A 41 0.28 11.93 5.37
CA ASN A 41 -0.83 11.51 6.23
C ASN A 41 -1.75 10.40 5.65
N ALA A 42 -1.40 9.77 4.53
CA ALA A 42 -2.16 8.67 3.94
C ALA A 42 -1.79 7.27 4.49
N CYS A 43 -0.94 7.17 5.52
CA CYS A 43 -0.39 5.90 6.02
C CYS A 43 -1.48 4.93 6.51
N GLY A 44 -2.55 5.44 7.14
CA GLY A 44 -3.68 4.63 7.59
C GLY A 44 -4.42 3.96 6.43
N THR A 45 -4.77 4.75 5.39
CA THR A 45 -5.43 4.24 4.18
C THR A 45 -4.55 3.25 3.43
N ILE A 46 -3.25 3.54 3.30
CA ILE A 46 -2.28 2.65 2.65
C ILE A 46 -2.13 1.34 3.43
N GLY A 47 -2.03 1.40 4.76
CA GLY A 47 -1.98 0.22 5.61
C GLY A 47 -3.21 -0.67 5.49
N LEU A 48 -4.40 -0.06 5.35
CA LEU A 48 -5.64 -0.79 5.09
C LEU A 48 -5.64 -1.46 3.70
N ILE A 49 -5.18 -0.73 2.66
CA ILE A 49 -5.06 -1.30 1.31
C ILE A 49 -4.09 -2.49 1.33
N HIS A 50 -2.92 -2.39 1.98
CA HIS A 50 -1.98 -3.50 2.12
C HIS A 50 -2.62 -4.71 2.81
N ALA A 51 -3.37 -4.49 3.90
CA ALA A 51 -4.04 -5.56 4.62
C ALA A 51 -5.06 -6.30 3.75
N ILE A 52 -5.89 -5.56 3.01
CA ILE A 52 -6.95 -6.11 2.16
C ILE A 52 -6.35 -6.79 0.93
N ALA A 53 -5.43 -6.11 0.24
CA ALA A 53 -4.88 -6.59 -1.03
C ALA A 53 -4.06 -7.88 -0.87
N ASN A 54 -3.46 -8.11 0.30
CA ASN A 54 -2.69 -9.32 0.62
C ASN A 54 -3.51 -10.44 1.28
N ASN A 55 -4.82 -10.26 1.50
CA ASN A 55 -5.71 -11.28 2.10
C ASN A 55 -7.04 -11.42 1.34
N ARG A 56 -7.06 -11.11 0.04
CA ARG A 56 -8.30 -11.06 -0.76
C ARG A 56 -9.07 -12.38 -0.77
N ASP A 57 -8.36 -13.50 -0.71
CA ASP A 57 -8.90 -14.86 -0.64
C ASP A 57 -9.65 -15.15 0.66
N LYS A 58 -9.42 -14.34 1.70
CA LYS A 58 -10.01 -14.48 3.04
C LYS A 58 -11.06 -13.44 3.35
N ILE A 59 -11.26 -12.46 2.47
CA ILE A 59 -12.19 -11.36 2.68
C ILE A 59 -13.40 -11.56 1.78
N ASP A 60 -14.55 -11.82 2.39
CA ASP A 60 -15.83 -11.73 1.70
C ASP A 60 -16.25 -10.25 1.62
N PHE A 61 -16.27 -9.73 0.40
CA PHE A 61 -16.70 -8.36 0.14
C PHE A 61 -18.22 -8.20 0.14
N GLY A 62 -18.99 -9.29 0.27
CA GLY A 62 -20.45 -9.27 0.30
C GLY A 62 -21.08 -8.68 -0.98
N LYS A 63 -22.39 -8.38 -0.92
CA LYS A 63 -23.07 -7.63 -1.99
C LYS A 63 -22.52 -6.19 -2.08
N PRO A 64 -22.54 -5.56 -3.27
CA PRO A 64 -21.87 -4.28 -3.48
C PRO A 64 -22.65 -3.15 -2.80
N PHE A 65 -22.28 -2.81 -1.57
CA PHE A 65 -22.65 -1.54 -0.97
C PHE A 65 -21.39 -0.75 -0.62
N GLY A 66 -21.18 0.34 -1.36
CA GLY A 66 -20.23 1.42 -1.11
C GLY A 66 -18.76 1.04 -1.05
N LEU A 67 -18.34 0.41 0.04
CA LEU A 67 -16.94 0.12 0.35
C LEU A 67 -16.45 -1.14 -0.37
N SER A 68 -17.26 -2.19 -0.45
CA SER A 68 -16.92 -3.41 -1.21
C SER A 68 -16.87 -3.17 -2.71
N GLN A 69 -17.67 -2.24 -3.23
CA GLN A 69 -17.61 -1.86 -4.65
C GLN A 69 -16.43 -0.93 -4.94
N ARG A 70 -16.12 0.04 -4.06
CA ARG A 70 -14.96 0.94 -4.25
C ARG A 70 -13.64 0.21 -4.01
N LEU A 71 -13.54 -0.57 -2.94
CA LEU A 71 -12.37 -1.41 -2.67
C LEU A 71 -12.32 -2.57 -3.66
N GLY A 72 -13.40 -3.32 -3.90
CA GLY A 72 -13.40 -4.41 -4.89
C GLY A 72 -13.05 -3.95 -6.30
N ARG A 73 -13.45 -2.74 -6.72
CA ARG A 73 -13.10 -2.18 -8.04
C ARG A 73 -11.64 -1.68 -8.06
N SER A 74 -11.18 -0.93 -7.07
CA SER A 74 -9.75 -0.55 -6.97
C SER A 74 -8.82 -1.75 -6.78
N VAL A 75 -9.27 -2.75 -6.02
CA VAL A 75 -8.56 -4.00 -5.71
C VAL A 75 -8.59 -4.97 -6.88
N ALA A 76 -9.65 -5.02 -7.68
CA ALA A 76 -9.65 -5.71 -8.96
C ALA A 76 -8.74 -5.02 -9.99
N THR A 77 -8.63 -3.68 -9.99
CA THR A 77 -7.64 -2.95 -10.80
C THR A 77 -6.20 -3.23 -10.37
N PHE A 78 -5.96 -3.65 -9.10
CA PHE A 78 -4.65 -4.06 -8.60
C PHE A 78 -4.17 -5.43 -9.12
N TYR A 79 -4.79 -5.98 -10.18
CA TYR A 79 -4.22 -7.10 -10.93
C TYR A 79 -3.27 -6.55 -12.00
N LEU A 80 -2.07 -6.15 -11.58
CA LEU A 80 -0.95 -5.89 -12.50
C LEU A 80 0.22 -6.85 -12.21
N PRO A 81 1.07 -7.16 -13.20
CA PRO A 81 2.19 -8.07 -13.03
C PRO A 81 3.25 -7.50 -12.09
N THR A 82 3.90 -8.40 -11.34
CA THR A 82 4.86 -8.18 -10.24
C THR A 82 5.99 -7.18 -10.55
N GLU A 83 6.31 -6.95 -11.82
CA GLU A 83 7.43 -6.11 -12.25
C GLU A 83 7.15 -4.59 -12.21
N LYS A 84 5.88 -4.16 -12.25
CA LYS A 84 5.53 -2.72 -12.26
C LYS A 84 5.43 -2.07 -10.87
N TYR A 85 5.55 -2.83 -9.76
CA TYR A 85 5.24 -2.31 -8.41
C TYR A 85 6.40 -1.61 -7.69
N LEU A 86 7.63 -1.78 -8.14
CA LEU A 86 8.79 -1.04 -7.59
C LEU A 86 8.85 0.41 -8.14
N GLN A 87 8.28 0.62 -9.33
CA GLN A 87 8.08 1.93 -9.95
C GLN A 87 6.65 2.41 -9.68
N GLY A 88 6.49 3.09 -8.54
CA GLY A 88 5.44 4.06 -8.24
C GLY A 88 4.03 3.80 -8.79
N THR A 89 3.07 3.66 -7.87
CA THR A 89 1.63 3.85 -8.11
C THR A 89 1.24 5.26 -8.58
N GLU A 90 2.19 6.03 -9.12
CA GLU A 90 2.04 7.43 -9.54
C GLU A 90 1.08 7.60 -10.72
N ASN A 91 0.81 6.52 -11.49
CA ASN A 91 0.00 6.58 -12.70
C ASN A 91 -1.48 6.19 -12.52
N ASP A 92 -1.91 5.73 -11.34
CA ASP A 92 -3.34 5.46 -11.09
C ASP A 92 -4.04 6.71 -10.52
N SER A 93 -4.63 7.49 -11.43
CA SER A 93 -5.37 8.72 -11.09
C SER A 93 -6.56 8.48 -10.17
N SER A 94 -7.19 7.29 -10.22
CA SER A 94 -8.34 6.95 -9.38
C SER A 94 -7.89 6.64 -7.96
N LEU A 95 -6.80 5.89 -7.81
CA LEU A 95 -6.20 5.60 -6.51
C LEU A 95 -5.64 6.87 -5.85
N LYS A 96 -4.96 7.72 -6.63
CA LYS A 96 -4.47 9.01 -6.14
C LYS A 96 -5.61 9.88 -5.62
N LYS A 97 -6.69 10.02 -6.40
CA LYS A 97 -7.88 10.76 -5.99
C LYS A 97 -8.50 10.20 -4.71
N PHE A 98 -8.60 8.88 -4.59
CA PHE A 98 -9.11 8.23 -3.37
C PHE A 98 -8.23 8.50 -2.14
N LEU A 99 -6.91 8.41 -2.29
CA LEU A 99 -5.98 8.70 -1.20
C LEU A 99 -6.04 10.17 -0.80
N ASP A 100 -6.08 11.10 -1.76
CA ASP A 100 -6.23 12.54 -1.50
C ASP A 100 -7.55 12.84 -0.77
N GLU A 101 -8.67 12.26 -1.22
CA GLU A 101 -9.98 12.35 -0.54
C GLU A 101 -9.92 11.80 0.90
N SER A 102 -9.23 10.68 1.11
CA SER A 102 -9.13 10.06 2.45
C SER A 102 -8.35 10.93 3.45
N VAL A 103 -7.39 11.72 2.96
CA VAL A 103 -6.61 12.64 3.79
C VAL A 103 -7.41 13.90 4.09
N ALA A 104 -8.21 14.40 3.13
CA ALA A 104 -9.03 15.60 3.29
C ALA A 104 -10.17 15.45 4.32
N MET A 105 -10.47 14.21 4.76
CA MET A 105 -11.48 13.92 5.77
C MET A 105 -10.94 13.91 7.22
N ASN A 106 -9.62 14.08 7.41
CA ASN A 106 -8.96 14.20 8.71
C ASN A 106 -8.61 15.65 9.03
#